data_AF-A0AAU9S205-F1
#
_entry.id   AF-A0AAU9S205-F1
#
_cell.length_a   1.000
_cell.length_b   1.000
_cell.length_c   1.000
_cell.angle_alpha   90.00
_cell.angle_beta   90.00
_cell.angle_gamma   90.00
#
_symmetry.space_group_name_H-M   'P 1'
#
loop_
_entity.id
_entity.type
_entity.pdbx_description
1 polymer ?
#
loop_
_entity_poly.entity_id
_entity_poly.type
_entity_poly.pdbx_seq_one_letter_code
_entity_poly.pdbx_strand_id
1 'polypeptide(L)'
;MTFILEQLCNLICPSKPEAVYMLILNKAHTQEEFIRGSMTKNPYSSAEIGPLMRDVKNKICQQLDLLGLLEDDYGMELLVAGNIISLDLSVAQVYELVWKKSNQPSTSLTNSALLASNAAPSRDCPPMTVTYRLQGLDGEATEPMIKELEEDREESQDPEIEFAIAGAVREYGGLEILLDMIKSLRDDFKSNQEEMVAVLDLLNHCCKIRENRRGLLRLGALSLLLETARRAFSVDAMEPAEGILLIVESLTLEANEKGVAGENEIGARAENLLDTLADKEGKGDGFLGEKVRALRDATKDEMRRRALRKRQELLKGLGMHQEVSSDGGKRIVVSQPILEGFDDVEEEGDGLACMVCREGYKLRPTDLLGVYSYSKRVNLGVGTSGSARGECVYTTVSYFNIIHFQCHQEAKRADAALKNPKKEWEGAMLRNNESLCNSLFPVKGPLVPLAQYLRYVDQYWDNLNALGRADGSRLRLLTYDIVLVS
;
A
#
# COMPACT_ATOMS: atom_id res chain seq x y z
N MET A 1 32.91 3.75 -0.08
CA MET A 1 31.83 3.20 -0.93
C MET A 1 30.53 3.98 -0.72
N THR A 2 30.40 4.70 0.40
CA THR A 2 29.45 5.79 0.71
C THR A 2 29.13 6.74 -0.47
N PHE A 3 30.15 7.33 -1.13
CA PHE A 3 29.92 8.25 -2.26
C PHE A 3 29.05 7.64 -3.37
N ILE A 4 29.27 6.36 -3.72
CA ILE A 4 28.49 5.69 -4.78
C ILE A 4 27.03 5.51 -4.33
N LEU A 5 26.81 5.14 -3.06
CA LEU A 5 25.47 4.98 -2.49
C LEU A 5 24.71 6.32 -2.48
N GLU A 6 25.36 7.41 -2.10
CA GLU A 6 24.79 8.76 -2.15
C GLU A 6 24.42 9.18 -3.58
N GLN A 7 25.27 8.89 -4.56
CA GLN A 7 24.95 9.16 -5.97
C GLN A 7 23.76 8.34 -6.46
N LEU A 8 23.61 7.09 -6.02
CA LEU A 8 22.44 6.26 -6.33
C LEU A 8 21.17 6.78 -5.67
N CYS A 9 21.25 7.24 -4.42
CA CYS A 9 20.13 7.91 -3.75
C CYS A 9 19.69 9.17 -4.52
N ASN A 10 20.64 10.03 -4.93
CA ASN A 10 20.34 11.22 -5.74
C ASN A 10 19.78 10.90 -7.13
N LEU A 11 20.10 9.73 -7.70
CA LEU A 11 19.53 9.28 -8.97
C LEU A 11 18.07 8.82 -8.79
N ILE A 12 17.78 8.10 -7.70
CA ILE A 12 16.45 7.55 -7.42
C ILE A 12 15.49 8.64 -6.93
N CYS A 13 15.98 9.53 -6.08
CA CYS A 13 15.26 10.65 -5.51
C CYS A 13 16.16 11.89 -5.59
N PRO A 14 16.14 12.62 -6.72
CA PRO A 14 16.89 13.85 -6.81
C PRO A 14 16.36 14.83 -5.78
N SER A 15 17.22 15.25 -4.86
CA SER A 15 16.91 16.37 -3.96
C SER A 15 16.53 17.57 -4.82
N LYS A 16 15.28 18.05 -4.67
CA LYS A 16 14.86 19.28 -5.34
C LYS A 16 15.75 20.41 -4.80
N PRO A 17 16.54 21.10 -5.64
CA PRO A 17 17.27 22.26 -5.18
C PRO A 17 16.28 23.28 -4.63
N GLU A 18 16.58 23.89 -3.50
CA GLU A 18 15.77 24.96 -2.94
C GLU A 18 15.63 26.07 -4.00
N ALA A 19 14.39 26.42 -4.34
CA ALA A 19 14.11 27.38 -5.39
C ALA A 19 14.69 28.75 -5.00
N VAL A 20 15.58 29.28 -5.84
CA VAL A 20 16.16 30.61 -5.65
C VAL A 20 15.32 31.62 -6.43
N TYR A 21 14.71 32.56 -5.71
CA TYR A 21 13.88 33.61 -6.28
C TYR A 21 14.69 34.90 -6.39
N MET A 22 14.52 35.61 -7.51
CA MET A 22 15.15 36.91 -7.72
C MET A 22 14.15 38.04 -7.39
N LEU A 23 14.58 39.02 -6.61
CA LEU A 23 13.76 40.15 -6.17
C LEU A 23 14.32 41.48 -6.69
N ILE A 24 13.46 42.31 -7.27
CA ILE A 24 13.74 43.72 -7.53
C ILE A 24 13.09 44.52 -6.40
N LEU A 25 13.91 45.24 -5.63
CA LEU A 25 13.47 46.02 -4.49
C LEU A 25 13.44 47.50 -4.88
N ASN A 26 12.24 48.06 -4.96
CA ASN A 26 12.02 49.46 -5.36
C ASN A 26 11.37 50.24 -4.23
N LYS A 27 11.82 51.47 -3.99
CA LYS A 27 11.08 52.38 -3.11
C LYS A 27 9.82 52.87 -3.79
N ALA A 28 8.76 53.10 -3.01
CA ALA A 28 7.56 53.75 -3.51
C ALA A 28 7.89 55.16 -4.05
N HIS A 29 7.37 55.48 -5.24
CA HIS A 29 7.64 56.76 -5.91
C HIS A 29 7.14 57.96 -5.09
N THR A 30 6.04 57.80 -4.36
CA THR A 30 5.49 58.81 -3.46
C THR A 30 6.39 59.14 -2.27
N GLN A 31 7.31 58.22 -1.91
CA GLN A 31 8.15 58.34 -0.74
C GLN A 31 9.65 58.50 -1.05
N GLU A 32 10.00 58.89 -2.28
CA GLU A 32 11.39 59.02 -2.71
C GLU A 32 12.21 60.04 -1.90
N GLU A 33 11.56 61.09 -1.42
CA GLU A 33 12.18 62.15 -0.63
C GLU A 33 12.36 61.77 0.85
N PHE A 34 11.54 60.85 1.35
CA PHE A 34 11.54 60.42 2.75
C PHE A 34 12.50 59.27 3.01
N ILE A 35 12.66 58.36 2.03
CA ILE A 35 13.61 57.25 2.12
C ILE A 35 14.88 57.60 1.36
N ARG A 36 15.93 57.97 2.11
CA ARG A 36 17.24 58.28 1.53
C ARG A 36 17.91 57.02 0.98
N GLY A 37 18.56 57.16 -0.18
CA GLY A 37 19.25 56.05 -0.85
C GLY A 37 18.31 55.18 -1.70
N SER A 38 18.85 54.05 -2.17
CA SER A 38 18.15 53.06 -3.00
C SER A 38 18.84 51.70 -2.95
N MET A 39 18.09 50.63 -3.23
CA MET A 39 18.65 49.29 -3.39
C MET A 39 19.36 49.16 -4.74
N THR A 40 20.70 49.25 -4.73
CA THR A 40 21.52 49.38 -5.96
C THR A 40 21.93 48.06 -6.61
N LYS A 41 21.77 46.91 -5.93
CA LYS A 41 22.18 45.60 -6.43
C LYS A 41 21.01 44.76 -6.98
N ASN A 42 19.99 45.43 -7.53
CA ASN A 42 18.87 44.72 -8.14
C ASN A 42 19.33 43.92 -9.37
N PRO A 43 18.83 42.68 -9.58
CA PRO A 43 17.99 41.91 -8.66
C PRO A 43 18.78 41.19 -7.56
N TYR A 44 18.18 41.05 -6.37
CA TYR A 44 18.73 40.32 -5.23
C TYR A 44 18.27 38.87 -5.20
N SER A 45 19.12 37.96 -4.73
CA SER A 45 18.78 36.55 -4.57
C SER A 45 18.13 36.28 -3.20
N SER A 46 17.05 35.47 -3.17
CA SER A 46 16.43 35.02 -1.92
C SER A 46 17.41 34.22 -1.05
N ALA A 47 18.35 33.48 -1.66
CA ALA A 47 19.39 32.75 -0.93
C ALA A 47 20.38 33.68 -0.19
N GLU A 48 20.54 34.92 -0.63
CA GLU A 48 21.40 35.93 0.03
C GLU A 48 20.65 36.77 1.06
N ILE A 49 19.32 36.87 0.93
CA ILE A 49 18.48 37.70 1.80
C ILE A 49 17.98 36.88 2.97
N GLY A 50 17.39 35.72 2.71
CA GLY A 50 16.67 34.90 3.68
C GLY A 50 15.30 34.46 3.16
N PRO A 51 14.69 33.46 3.81
CA PRO A 51 13.46 32.83 3.34
C PRO A 51 12.19 33.67 3.57
N LEU A 52 12.17 34.64 4.48
CA LEU A 52 10.97 35.38 4.86
C LEU A 52 10.94 36.79 4.28
N MET A 53 9.74 37.34 4.10
CA MET A 53 9.56 38.76 3.73
C MET A 53 10.12 39.72 4.80
N ARG A 54 10.16 39.28 6.05
CA ARG A 54 10.90 39.93 7.15
C ARG A 54 12.39 40.10 6.84
N ASP A 55 13.02 39.10 6.25
CA ASP A 55 14.44 39.15 5.90
C ASP A 55 14.67 40.17 4.77
N VAL A 56 13.73 40.25 3.82
CA VAL A 56 13.72 41.29 2.77
C VAL A 56 13.64 42.68 3.38
N LYS A 57 12.70 42.92 4.32
CA LYS A 57 12.60 44.18 5.07
C LYS A 57 13.91 44.49 5.80
N ASN A 58 14.44 43.54 6.56
CA ASN A 58 15.66 43.73 7.34
C ASN A 58 16.86 44.05 6.44
N LYS A 59 16.96 43.40 5.27
CA LYS A 59 17.97 43.71 4.26
C LYS A 59 17.88 45.15 3.76
N ILE A 60 16.67 45.62 3.45
CA ILE A 60 16.42 47.00 3.03
C ILE A 60 16.81 47.98 4.15
N CYS A 61 16.37 47.72 5.38
CA CYS A 61 16.66 48.57 6.53
C CYS A 61 18.17 48.66 6.81
N GLN A 62 18.90 47.55 6.77
CA GLN A 62 20.35 47.54 6.94
C GLN A 62 21.08 48.28 5.81
N GLN A 63 20.66 48.08 4.56
CA GLN A 63 21.32 48.68 3.41
C GLN A 63 21.08 50.20 3.31
N LEU A 64 19.93 50.67 3.79
CA LEU A 64 19.55 52.09 3.77
C LEU A 64 19.79 52.80 5.11
N ASP A 65 20.46 52.16 6.08
CA ASP A 65 20.73 52.68 7.42
C ASP A 65 19.46 53.09 8.22
N LEU A 66 18.36 52.36 8.01
CA LEU A 66 17.09 52.53 8.70
C LEU A 66 16.99 51.57 9.91
N LEU A 67 18.04 51.55 10.74
CA LEU A 67 18.21 50.54 11.81
C LEU A 67 17.07 50.55 12.85
N GLY A 68 16.46 51.72 13.09
CA GLY A 68 15.32 51.85 14.01
C GLY A 68 14.06 51.09 13.58
N LEU A 69 13.98 50.65 12.33
CA LEU A 69 12.85 49.87 11.81
C LEU A 69 13.08 48.35 11.88
N LEU A 70 14.25 47.88 12.33
CA LEU A 70 14.53 46.44 12.42
C LEU A 70 13.63 45.74 13.45
N GLU A 71 13.38 46.39 14.59
CA GLU A 71 12.52 45.87 15.65
C GLU A 71 11.05 46.30 15.51
N ASP A 72 10.77 47.29 14.65
CA ASP A 72 9.41 47.78 14.40
C ASP A 72 8.83 47.20 13.10
N ASP A 73 8.03 46.14 13.24
CA ASP A 73 7.34 45.47 12.14
C ASP A 73 6.24 46.27 11.46
N TYR A 74 5.78 47.34 12.09
CA TYR A 74 4.70 48.18 11.56
C TYR A 74 5.24 49.39 10.80
N GLY A 75 6.48 49.82 11.06
CA GLY A 75 7.04 51.03 10.46
C GLY A 75 7.35 50.95 8.96
N MET A 76 7.49 49.75 8.39
CA MET A 76 7.75 49.56 6.95
C MET A 76 6.86 48.49 6.34
N GLU A 77 6.21 48.83 5.23
CA GLU A 77 5.35 47.95 4.45
C GLU A 77 6.06 47.46 3.19
N LEU A 78 5.86 46.20 2.85
CA LEU A 78 6.31 45.59 1.59
C LEU A 78 5.10 45.27 0.72
N LEU A 79 5.08 45.79 -0.50
CA LEU A 79 4.00 45.62 -1.45
C LEU A 79 4.45 44.74 -2.63
N VAL A 80 3.63 43.75 -2.96
CA VAL A 80 3.82 42.88 -4.13
C VAL A 80 2.52 42.83 -4.92
N ALA A 81 2.59 43.14 -6.21
CA ALA A 81 1.44 43.19 -7.12
C ALA A 81 0.27 44.05 -6.58
N GLY A 82 0.57 45.15 -5.87
CA GLY A 82 -0.42 46.06 -5.30
C GLY A 82 -1.05 45.63 -3.97
N ASN A 83 -0.54 44.56 -3.34
CA ASN A 83 -1.00 44.07 -2.04
C ASN A 83 0.08 44.25 -0.99
N ILE A 84 -0.29 44.63 0.25
CA ILE A 84 0.62 44.65 1.39
C ILE A 84 0.83 43.22 1.88
N ILE A 85 2.08 42.80 2.02
CA ILE A 85 2.45 41.42 2.34
C ILE A 85 2.89 41.33 3.80
N SER A 86 2.34 40.36 4.54
CA SER A 86 2.79 40.04 5.89
C SER A 86 4.27 39.61 5.89
N LEU A 87 5.03 40.11 6.86
CA LEU A 87 6.46 39.81 7.00
C LEU A 87 6.74 38.35 7.35
N ASP A 88 5.74 37.64 7.88
CA ASP A 88 5.84 36.23 8.27
C ASP A 88 5.68 35.26 7.09
N LEU A 89 5.27 35.75 5.92
CA LEU A 89 5.16 34.93 4.72
C LEU A 89 6.55 34.68 4.11
N SER A 90 6.72 33.50 3.52
CA SER A 90 7.96 33.17 2.81
C SER A 90 8.03 33.86 1.45
N VAL A 91 9.25 34.19 1.00
CA VAL A 91 9.52 34.74 -0.33
C VAL A 91 8.99 33.81 -1.44
N ALA A 92 9.10 32.49 -1.23
CA ALA A 92 8.62 31.47 -2.16
C ALA A 92 7.09 31.54 -2.35
N GLN A 93 6.34 31.53 -1.25
CA GLN A 93 4.88 31.63 -1.28
C GLN A 93 4.42 32.93 -1.96
N VAL A 94 5.04 34.06 -1.63
CA VAL A 94 4.68 35.35 -2.20
C VAL A 94 4.98 35.40 -3.70
N TYR A 95 6.11 34.82 -4.14
CA TYR A 95 6.44 34.74 -5.55
C TYR A 95 5.41 33.91 -6.35
N GLU A 96 5.16 32.67 -5.92
CA GLU A 96 4.31 31.73 -6.65
C GLU A 96 2.82 32.07 -6.56
N LEU A 97 2.35 32.51 -5.40
CA LEU A 97 0.91 32.67 -5.14
C LEU A 97 0.41 34.10 -5.32
N VAL A 98 1.27 35.12 -5.21
CA VAL A 98 0.87 36.53 -5.35
C VAL A 98 1.39 37.11 -6.66
N TRP A 99 2.71 37.12 -6.83
CA TRP A 99 3.33 37.83 -7.94
C TRP A 99 3.08 37.16 -9.29
N LYS A 100 3.32 35.84 -9.38
CA LYS A 100 3.16 35.07 -10.61
C LYS A 100 1.70 35.02 -11.07
N LYS A 101 0.74 34.83 -10.15
CA LYS A 101 -0.71 34.85 -10.46
C LYS A 101 -1.17 36.20 -11.03
N SER A 102 -0.61 37.31 -10.53
CA SER A 102 -0.95 38.65 -11.03
C SER A 102 -0.33 38.97 -12.40
N ASN A 103 0.82 38.37 -12.72
CA ASN A 103 1.55 38.59 -13.98
C ASN A 103 1.18 37.63 -15.13
N GLN A 104 0.24 36.69 -14.93
CA GLN A 104 -0.24 35.84 -16.03
C GLN A 104 -1.26 36.60 -16.90
N PRO A 105 -1.10 36.65 -18.23
CA PRO A 105 -2.10 37.24 -19.11
C PRO A 105 -3.40 36.44 -19.00
N SER A 106 -4.51 37.14 -18.82
CA SER A 106 -5.87 36.59 -18.77
C SER A 106 -6.32 36.05 -20.13
N THR A 107 -5.74 34.93 -20.58
CA THR A 107 -6.31 34.14 -21.67
C THR A 107 -7.24 33.08 -21.10
N SER A 108 -8.48 33.11 -21.61
CA SER A 108 -9.61 32.27 -21.24
C SER A 108 -9.30 30.77 -21.10
N LEU A 109 -9.83 30.20 -20.02
CA LEU A 109 -10.37 28.84 -19.87
C LEU A 109 -10.15 27.88 -21.06
N THR A 110 -9.06 27.11 -21.00
CA THR A 110 -9.05 25.73 -21.49
C THR A 110 -8.30 24.86 -20.49
N ASN A 111 -9.02 23.96 -19.82
CA ASN A 111 -8.53 22.98 -18.85
C ASN A 111 -7.65 21.90 -19.53
N SER A 112 -6.48 22.26 -20.05
CA SER A 112 -5.56 21.30 -20.69
C SER A 112 -4.08 21.61 -20.53
N ALA A 113 -3.67 22.41 -19.53
CA ALA A 113 -2.26 22.70 -19.27
C ALA A 113 -1.77 22.28 -17.87
N LEU A 114 -2.40 21.28 -17.24
CA LEU A 114 -1.95 20.70 -15.96
C LEU A 114 -0.79 19.69 -16.10
N LEU A 115 0.12 19.85 -17.07
CA LEU A 115 1.23 18.92 -17.27
C LEU A 115 2.62 19.57 -17.38
N ALA A 116 2.80 20.77 -16.86
CA ALA A 116 4.13 21.40 -16.83
C ALA A 116 4.38 22.18 -15.54
N SER A 117 4.45 21.49 -14.41
CA SER A 117 4.94 22.06 -13.15
C SER A 117 5.67 20.98 -12.37
N ASN A 118 6.82 20.54 -12.89
CA ASN A 118 7.77 19.71 -12.16
C ASN A 118 9.23 19.92 -12.61
N ALA A 119 9.54 21.09 -13.20
CA ALA A 119 10.92 21.52 -13.35
C ALA A 119 11.25 22.48 -12.20
N ALA A 120 12.42 22.30 -11.57
CA ALA A 120 13.04 23.38 -10.80
C ALA A 120 12.98 24.67 -11.63
N PRO A 121 12.75 25.85 -11.02
CA PRO A 121 12.64 27.09 -11.78
C PRO A 121 13.85 27.19 -12.71
N SER A 122 13.59 27.12 -14.01
CA SER A 122 14.63 27.29 -15.01
C SER A 122 15.16 28.72 -14.86
N ARG A 123 16.32 28.99 -15.47
CA ARG A 123 16.96 30.32 -15.51
C ARG A 123 16.07 31.45 -16.11
N ASP A 124 14.80 31.19 -16.41
CA ASP A 124 13.84 32.05 -17.08
C ASP A 124 12.70 32.55 -16.17
N CYS A 125 12.79 32.38 -14.84
CA CYS A 125 11.82 32.99 -13.92
C CYS A 125 12.09 34.50 -13.75
N PRO A 126 11.16 35.39 -14.16
CA PRO A 126 11.38 36.83 -14.07
C PRO A 126 11.41 37.29 -12.60
N PRO A 127 12.18 38.34 -12.26
CA PRO A 127 12.34 38.74 -10.88
C PRO A 127 11.07 39.40 -10.32
N MET A 128 10.69 39.01 -9.10
CA MET A 128 9.54 39.60 -8.41
C MET A 128 9.85 41.03 -7.99
N THR A 129 8.96 41.96 -8.34
CA THR A 129 9.08 43.35 -7.90
C THR A 129 8.41 43.52 -6.55
N VAL A 130 9.20 43.93 -5.55
CA VAL A 130 8.75 44.30 -4.21
C VAL A 130 8.92 45.80 -4.04
N THR A 131 7.83 46.49 -3.73
CA THR A 131 7.84 47.92 -3.46
C THR A 131 7.84 48.15 -1.95
N TYR A 132 8.82 48.87 -1.41
CA TYR A 132 8.89 49.18 0.01
C TYR A 132 8.53 50.64 0.30
N ARG A 133 7.82 50.88 1.41
CA ARG A 133 7.42 52.21 1.86
C ARG A 133 7.28 52.28 3.39
N LEU A 134 7.36 53.47 3.96
CA LEU A 134 7.09 53.73 5.37
C LEU A 134 5.58 53.90 5.60
N GLN A 135 5.07 53.29 6.66
CA GLN A 135 3.65 53.37 7.01
C GLN A 135 3.26 54.79 7.45
N GLY A 136 2.06 55.24 7.05
CA GLY A 136 1.46 56.49 7.53
C GLY A 136 1.91 57.78 6.83
N LEU A 137 2.89 57.74 5.92
CA LEU A 137 3.31 58.92 5.15
C LEU A 137 2.34 59.27 4.00
N ASP A 138 1.73 58.25 3.39
CA ASP A 138 0.80 58.40 2.26
C ASP A 138 -0.68 58.38 2.69
N GLY A 139 -0.96 58.47 3.99
CA GLY A 139 -2.31 58.34 4.57
C GLY A 139 -2.64 56.91 5.04
N GLU A 140 -3.93 56.62 5.22
CA GLU A 140 -4.39 55.27 5.58
C GLU A 140 -4.16 54.29 4.42
N ALA A 141 -3.67 53.10 4.73
CA ALA A 141 -3.44 52.05 3.74
C ALA A 141 -4.76 51.67 3.05
N THR A 142 -4.80 51.79 1.73
CA THR A 142 -5.98 51.42 0.92
C THR A 142 -5.80 50.08 0.21
N GLU A 143 -4.57 49.59 0.19
CA GLU A 143 -4.20 48.31 -0.39
C GLU A 143 -4.61 47.14 0.52
N PRO A 144 -5.05 46.02 -0.06
CA PRO A 144 -5.39 44.83 0.72
C PRO A 144 -4.14 44.22 1.37
N MET A 145 -4.30 43.72 2.61
CA MET A 145 -3.24 43.04 3.35
C MET A 145 -3.38 41.52 3.26
N ILE A 146 -2.36 40.85 2.74
CA ILE A 146 -2.25 39.39 2.68
C ILE A 146 -1.49 38.90 3.93
N LYS A 147 -2.21 38.27 4.85
CA LYS A 147 -1.64 37.73 6.10
C LYS A 147 -1.27 36.26 6.02
N GLU A 148 -2.07 35.50 5.26
CA GLU A 148 -1.96 34.06 5.12
C GLU A 148 -2.20 33.72 3.64
N LEU A 149 -1.49 32.71 3.15
CA LEU A 149 -1.66 32.16 1.82
C LEU A 149 -1.99 30.68 1.97
N GLU A 150 -3.07 30.25 1.34
CA GLU A 150 -3.38 28.82 1.25
C GLU A 150 -2.32 28.18 0.34
N GLU A 151 -1.47 27.34 0.93
CA GLU A 151 -0.64 26.42 0.16
C GLU A 151 -1.60 25.43 -0.49
N ASP A 152 -1.68 25.46 -1.83
CA ASP A 152 -2.22 24.32 -2.56
C ASP A 152 -1.41 23.11 -2.07
N ARG A 153 -2.04 22.24 -1.27
CA ARG A 153 -1.41 21.00 -0.81
C ARG A 153 -0.83 20.36 -2.05
N GLU A 154 0.49 20.29 -2.14
CA GLU A 154 1.15 19.54 -3.21
C GLU A 154 0.45 18.18 -3.21
N GLU A 155 -0.24 17.86 -4.32
CA GLU A 155 -0.76 16.50 -4.50
C GLU A 155 0.48 15.62 -4.45
N SER A 156 0.73 14.99 -3.30
CA SER A 156 1.88 14.15 -3.08
C SER A 156 1.85 13.09 -4.17
N GLN A 157 2.80 13.19 -5.11
CA GLN A 157 2.88 12.28 -6.23
C GLN A 157 2.96 10.85 -5.66
N ASP A 158 2.28 9.90 -6.30
CA ASP A 158 2.31 8.51 -5.85
C ASP A 158 3.78 8.06 -5.71
N PRO A 159 4.21 7.55 -4.54
CA PRO A 159 5.58 7.09 -4.33
C PRO A 159 6.01 6.01 -5.33
N GLU A 160 5.07 5.23 -5.92
CA GLU A 160 5.44 4.27 -6.97
C GLU A 160 5.90 4.95 -8.26
N ILE A 161 5.44 6.17 -8.54
CA ILE A 161 5.84 6.96 -9.71
C ILE A 161 7.11 7.75 -9.40
N GLU A 162 7.17 8.41 -8.24
CA GLU A 162 8.33 9.21 -7.83
C GLU A 162 9.61 8.35 -7.75
N PHE A 163 9.50 7.15 -7.18
CA PHE A 163 10.64 6.25 -6.96
C PHE A 163 10.80 5.18 -8.05
N ALA A 164 10.16 5.33 -9.22
CA ALA A 164 10.09 4.28 -10.24
C ALA A 164 11.48 3.74 -10.66
N ILE A 165 12.51 4.62 -10.67
CA ILE A 165 13.91 4.26 -10.97
C ILE A 165 14.45 3.20 -10.00
N ALA A 166 13.99 3.20 -8.74
CA ALA A 166 14.40 2.21 -7.76
C ALA A 166 14.00 0.78 -8.17
N GLY A 167 13.05 0.59 -9.09
CA GLY A 167 12.73 -0.70 -9.68
C GLY A 167 13.93 -1.35 -10.38
N ALA A 168 14.83 -0.54 -10.98
CA ALA A 168 16.03 -1.04 -11.66
C ALA A 168 17.00 -1.72 -10.67
N VAL A 169 17.06 -1.25 -9.41
CA VAL A 169 17.91 -1.86 -8.37
C VAL A 169 17.58 -3.35 -8.22
N ARG A 170 16.31 -3.72 -8.29
CA ARG A 170 15.90 -5.14 -8.24
C ARG A 170 16.27 -5.90 -9.51
N GLU A 171 16.05 -5.33 -10.69
CA GLU A 171 16.27 -6.02 -11.97
C GLU A 171 17.73 -6.43 -12.17
N TYR A 172 18.66 -5.65 -11.62
CA TYR A 172 20.10 -5.92 -11.70
C TYR A 172 20.67 -6.59 -10.44
N GLY A 173 19.83 -7.18 -9.58
CA GLY A 173 20.28 -7.92 -8.38
C GLY A 173 20.87 -7.03 -7.28
N GLY A 174 20.57 -5.74 -7.30
CA GLY A 174 21.05 -4.77 -6.32
C GLY A 174 20.46 -4.96 -4.93
N LEU A 175 19.25 -5.52 -4.80
CA LEU A 175 18.64 -5.77 -3.49
C LEU A 175 19.46 -6.78 -2.67
N GLU A 176 19.94 -7.84 -3.31
CA GLU A 176 20.82 -8.85 -2.72
C GLU A 176 22.13 -8.22 -2.26
N ILE A 177 22.74 -7.37 -3.11
CA ILE A 177 23.98 -6.65 -2.78
C ILE A 177 23.76 -5.75 -1.56
N LEU A 178 22.68 -4.97 -1.51
CA LEU A 178 22.38 -4.10 -0.36
C LEU A 178 22.20 -4.90 0.94
N LEU A 179 21.50 -6.04 0.88
CA LEU A 179 21.35 -6.92 2.05
C LEU A 179 22.70 -7.53 2.49
N ASP A 180 23.57 -7.90 1.56
CA ASP A 180 24.90 -8.42 1.87
C ASP A 180 25.84 -7.33 2.43
N MET A 181 25.70 -6.08 1.97
CA MET A 181 26.37 -4.92 2.57
C MET A 181 25.91 -4.73 4.02
N ILE A 182 24.60 -4.75 4.30
CA ILE A 182 24.07 -4.66 5.68
C ILE A 182 24.63 -5.81 6.54
N LYS A 183 24.72 -7.04 6.00
CA LYS A 183 25.33 -8.17 6.71
C LYS A 183 26.77 -7.88 7.11
N SER A 184 27.58 -7.35 6.20
CA SER A 184 29.00 -7.07 6.43
C SER A 184 29.23 -5.91 7.40
N LEU A 185 28.37 -4.89 7.38
CA LEU A 185 28.60 -3.65 8.14
C LEU A 185 28.12 -3.73 9.60
N ARG A 186 27.18 -4.63 9.91
CA ARG A 186 26.51 -4.71 11.24
C ARG A 186 27.37 -5.21 12.40
N ASP A 187 28.58 -5.68 12.15
CA ASP A 187 29.47 -6.19 13.20
C ASP A 187 30.22 -5.05 13.92
N ASP A 188 30.38 -3.90 13.28
CA ASP A 188 30.99 -2.69 13.87
C ASP A 188 30.27 -1.41 13.41
N PHE A 189 29.18 -1.06 14.09
CA PHE A 189 28.41 0.15 13.77
C PHE A 189 29.18 1.45 13.99
N LYS A 190 30.16 1.50 14.91
CA LYS A 190 30.87 2.74 15.22
C LYS A 190 31.78 3.16 14.07
N SER A 191 32.52 2.22 13.50
CA SER A 191 33.40 2.48 12.38
C SER A 191 32.64 2.60 11.05
N ASN A 192 31.50 1.91 10.93
CA ASN A 192 30.74 1.80 9.69
C ASN A 192 29.46 2.65 9.66
N GLN A 193 29.26 3.58 10.60
CA GLN A 193 27.98 4.28 10.77
C GLN A 193 27.53 4.97 9.48
N GLU A 194 28.39 5.82 8.89
CA GLU A 194 28.07 6.58 7.68
C GLU A 194 27.71 5.65 6.51
N GLU A 195 28.45 4.56 6.34
CA GLU A 195 28.20 3.61 5.26
C GLU A 195 26.93 2.79 5.49
N MET A 196 26.65 2.39 6.74
CA MET A 196 25.41 1.72 7.11
C MET A 196 24.20 2.62 6.84
N VAL A 197 24.26 3.89 7.24
CA VAL A 197 23.19 4.88 6.99
C VAL A 197 22.94 5.03 5.50
N ALA A 198 23.98 5.24 4.70
CA ALA A 198 23.84 5.38 3.25
C ALA A 198 23.21 4.13 2.57
N VAL A 199 23.55 2.92 3.04
CA VAL A 199 22.92 1.68 2.54
C VAL A 199 21.45 1.61 2.95
N LEU A 200 21.13 1.97 4.19
CA LEU A 200 19.75 1.95 4.69
C LEU A 200 18.88 2.98 3.97
N ASP A 201 19.40 4.18 3.67
CA ASP A 201 18.68 5.19 2.90
C ASP A 201 18.34 4.67 1.50
N LEU A 202 19.32 4.11 0.80
CA LEU A 202 19.10 3.52 -0.53
C LEU A 202 18.08 2.38 -0.49
N LEU A 203 18.15 1.52 0.53
CA LEU A 203 17.21 0.42 0.72
C LEU A 203 15.80 0.95 1.06
N ASN A 204 15.70 2.03 1.84
CA ASN A 204 14.44 2.69 2.17
C ASN A 204 13.77 3.30 0.93
N HIS A 205 14.54 3.95 0.05
CA HIS A 205 14.06 4.40 -1.25
C HIS A 205 13.55 3.22 -2.11
N CYS A 206 14.27 2.09 -2.10
CA CYS A 206 13.82 0.88 -2.78
C CYS A 206 12.48 0.38 -2.24
N CYS A 207 12.23 0.47 -0.93
CA CYS A 207 10.98 0.07 -0.30
C CYS A 207 9.77 0.94 -0.68
N LYS A 208 9.96 2.11 -1.32
CA LYS A 208 8.84 2.89 -1.88
C LYS A 208 8.13 2.14 -3.01
N ILE A 209 8.84 1.28 -3.72
CA ILE A 209 8.29 0.41 -4.77
C ILE A 209 7.78 -0.91 -4.18
N ARG A 210 6.50 -1.22 -4.38
CA ARG A 210 5.87 -2.46 -3.92
C ARG A 210 6.57 -3.72 -4.37
N GLU A 211 6.95 -3.73 -5.62
CA GLU A 211 7.61 -4.86 -6.26
C GLU A 211 9.03 -5.13 -5.72
N ASN A 212 9.68 -4.11 -5.15
CA ASN A 212 10.94 -4.25 -4.42
C ASN A 212 10.71 -4.76 -2.99
N ARG A 213 9.70 -4.25 -2.27
CA ARG A 213 9.31 -4.78 -0.94
C ARG A 213 9.05 -6.28 -1.00
N ARG A 214 8.31 -6.73 -2.00
CA ARG A 214 8.06 -8.16 -2.25
C ARG A 214 9.33 -8.94 -2.57
N GLY A 215 10.25 -8.35 -3.31
CA GLY A 215 11.59 -8.93 -3.56
C GLY A 215 12.35 -9.14 -2.25
N LEU A 216 12.43 -8.10 -1.41
CA LEU A 216 13.10 -8.13 -0.11
C LEU A 216 12.49 -9.17 0.84
N LEU A 217 11.16 -9.29 0.87
CA LEU A 217 10.48 -10.34 1.65
C LEU A 217 10.89 -11.74 1.20
N ARG A 218 10.97 -12.01 -0.11
CA ARG A 218 11.44 -13.30 -0.65
C ARG A 218 12.90 -13.58 -0.33
N LEU A 219 13.72 -12.54 -0.19
CA LEU A 219 15.14 -12.65 0.19
C LEU A 219 15.34 -12.80 1.70
N GLY A 220 14.27 -12.80 2.52
CA GLY A 220 14.39 -12.87 3.97
C GLY A 220 14.95 -11.58 4.60
N ALA A 221 14.70 -10.41 3.99
CA ALA A 221 15.19 -9.13 4.48
C ALA A 221 14.70 -8.82 5.91
N LEU A 222 13.43 -9.10 6.23
CA LEU A 222 12.87 -8.86 7.57
C LEU A 222 13.69 -9.52 8.68
N SER A 223 14.07 -10.78 8.49
CA SER A 223 14.89 -11.52 9.45
C SER A 223 16.26 -10.91 9.66
N LEU A 224 16.91 -10.46 8.58
CA LEU A 224 18.19 -9.80 8.65
C LEU A 224 18.05 -8.45 9.37
N LEU A 225 17.10 -7.62 8.94
CA LEU A 225 16.91 -6.27 9.45
C LEU A 225 16.58 -6.27 10.95
N LEU A 226 15.68 -7.15 11.41
CA LEU A 226 15.36 -7.26 12.85
C LEU A 226 16.58 -7.63 13.71
N GLU A 227 17.41 -8.57 13.25
CA GLU A 227 18.66 -8.90 13.94
C GLU A 227 19.67 -7.74 13.86
N THR A 228 19.61 -6.90 12.81
CA THR A 228 20.53 -5.75 12.64
C THR A 228 20.12 -4.66 13.61
N ALA A 229 18.81 -4.38 13.72
CA ALA A 229 18.24 -3.46 14.69
C ALA A 229 18.60 -3.87 16.11
N ARG A 230 18.45 -5.16 16.47
CA ARG A 230 18.83 -5.67 17.79
C ARG A 230 20.27 -5.31 18.18
N ARG A 231 21.20 -5.50 17.24
CA ARG A 231 22.62 -5.16 17.43
C ARG A 231 22.84 -3.66 17.50
N ALA A 232 22.21 -2.88 16.62
CA ALA A 232 22.31 -1.43 16.61
C ALA A 232 21.86 -0.83 17.96
N PHE A 233 20.73 -1.30 18.51
CA PHE A 233 20.26 -0.89 19.84
C PHE A 233 21.22 -1.28 20.96
N SER A 234 21.84 -2.47 20.91
CA SER A 234 22.77 -2.90 21.96
C SER A 234 24.07 -2.07 22.05
N VAL A 235 24.40 -1.31 21.01
CA VAL A 235 25.59 -0.45 20.95
C VAL A 235 25.26 1.03 20.87
N ASP A 236 24.00 1.40 21.17
CA ASP A 236 23.46 2.76 21.09
C ASP A 236 23.60 3.45 19.71
N ALA A 237 23.62 2.68 18.62
CA ALA A 237 23.64 3.21 17.26
C ALA A 237 22.22 3.61 16.80
N MET A 238 21.70 4.70 17.35
CA MET A 238 20.29 5.11 17.19
C MET A 238 19.89 5.43 15.74
N GLU A 239 20.73 6.14 15.00
CA GLU A 239 20.43 6.56 13.63
C GLU A 239 20.27 5.35 12.67
N PRO A 240 21.20 4.37 12.61
CA PRO A 240 20.97 3.12 11.90
C PRO A 240 19.75 2.34 12.41
N ALA A 241 19.51 2.33 13.73
CA ALA A 241 18.38 1.60 14.31
C ALA A 241 17.02 2.17 13.85
N GLU A 242 16.88 3.50 13.82
CA GLU A 242 15.71 4.19 13.30
C GLU A 242 15.49 3.88 11.81
N GLY A 243 16.54 4.00 10.99
CA GLY A 243 16.49 3.68 9.57
C GLY A 243 16.03 2.23 9.30
N ILE A 244 16.52 1.27 10.09
CA ILE A 244 16.11 -0.13 9.99
C ILE A 244 14.63 -0.31 10.34
N LEU A 245 14.15 0.35 11.40
CA LEU A 245 12.75 0.23 11.84
C LEU A 245 11.77 0.76 10.79
N LEU A 246 12.09 1.87 10.11
CA LEU A 246 11.27 2.40 9.00
C LEU A 246 11.14 1.38 7.86
N ILE A 247 12.23 0.71 7.51
CA ILE A 247 12.24 -0.33 6.48
C ILE A 247 11.43 -1.55 6.95
N VAL A 248 11.60 -1.98 8.20
CA VAL A 248 10.84 -3.10 8.78
C VAL A 248 9.35 -2.80 8.81
N GLU A 249 8.94 -1.60 9.19
CA GLU A 249 7.54 -1.17 9.13
C GLU A 249 6.99 -1.29 7.71
N SER A 250 7.71 -0.75 6.72
CA SER A 250 7.32 -0.82 5.31
C SER A 250 7.16 -2.27 4.82
N LEU A 251 8.09 -3.15 5.18
CA LEU A 251 8.07 -4.56 4.79
C LEU A 251 7.00 -5.37 5.54
N THR A 252 6.75 -5.07 6.82
CA THR A 252 5.71 -5.76 7.60
C THR A 252 4.30 -5.39 7.14
N LEU A 253 4.08 -4.13 6.74
CA LEU A 253 2.82 -3.72 6.09
C LEU A 253 2.57 -4.52 4.80
N GLU A 254 3.57 -4.62 3.90
CA GLU A 254 3.44 -5.43 2.68
C GLU A 254 3.28 -6.94 2.98
N ALA A 255 3.95 -7.44 4.03
CA ALA A 255 3.85 -8.83 4.46
C ALA A 255 2.51 -9.16 5.13
N ASN A 256 1.78 -8.16 5.64
CA ASN A 256 0.46 -8.34 6.24
C ASN A 256 -0.67 -8.23 5.20
N GLU A 257 -0.46 -7.49 4.10
CA GLU A 257 -1.43 -7.41 3.00
C GLU A 257 -1.63 -8.73 2.24
N LYS A 258 -0.64 -9.61 2.29
CA LYS A 258 -0.77 -11.00 1.85
C LYS A 258 -0.58 -11.85 3.07
N GLY A 259 -1.51 -12.73 3.42
CA GLY A 259 -1.28 -13.77 4.43
C GLY A 259 -0.11 -14.68 4.02
N VAL A 260 1.13 -14.22 4.20
CA VAL A 260 2.35 -14.95 3.91
C VAL A 260 2.62 -15.84 5.12
N ALA A 261 2.73 -17.14 4.88
CA ALA A 261 3.14 -18.12 5.87
C ALA A 261 4.53 -17.79 6.43
N GLY A 262 4.56 -17.04 7.54
CA GLY A 262 5.76 -16.64 8.25
C GLY A 262 5.51 -16.03 9.65
N GLU A 263 4.26 -15.97 10.10
CA GLU A 263 3.86 -15.30 11.36
C GLU A 263 4.60 -15.83 12.59
N ASN A 264 4.92 -17.12 12.63
CA ASN A 264 5.63 -17.72 13.77
C ASN A 264 7.11 -17.33 13.86
N GLU A 265 7.81 -17.12 12.74
CA GLU A 265 9.22 -16.69 12.77
C GLU A 265 9.37 -15.19 13.02
N ILE A 266 8.48 -14.38 12.47
CA ILE A 266 8.49 -12.92 12.68
C ILE A 266 8.11 -12.60 14.12
N GLY A 267 7.08 -13.24 14.65
CA GLY A 267 6.67 -13.09 16.05
C GLY A 267 7.78 -13.46 17.05
N ALA A 268 8.46 -14.59 16.84
CA ALA A 268 9.57 -15.00 17.69
C ALA A 268 10.77 -14.02 17.66
N ARG A 269 11.09 -13.47 16.48
CA ARG A 269 12.19 -12.50 16.33
C ARG A 269 11.83 -11.12 16.90
N ALA A 270 10.59 -10.67 16.72
CA ALA A 270 10.08 -9.45 17.34
C ALA A 270 10.07 -9.55 18.87
N GLU A 271 9.67 -10.70 19.42
CA GLU A 271 9.74 -10.98 20.87
C GLU A 271 11.19 -10.98 21.38
N ASN A 272 12.14 -11.53 20.63
CA ASN A 272 13.56 -11.49 20.99
C ASN A 272 14.14 -10.06 20.97
N LEU A 273 13.70 -9.21 20.03
CA LEU A 273 14.07 -7.79 20.01
C LEU A 273 13.50 -7.06 21.24
N LEU A 274 12.22 -7.29 21.56
CA LEU A 274 11.58 -6.76 22.77
C LEU A 274 12.27 -7.23 24.05
N ASP A 275 12.78 -8.47 24.08
CA ASP A 275 13.55 -8.99 25.22
C ASP A 275 14.92 -8.33 25.39
N THR A 276 15.57 -7.98 24.29
CA THR A 276 16.82 -7.20 24.30
C THR A 276 16.55 -5.78 24.81
N LEU A 277 15.51 -5.12 24.30
CA LEU A 277 15.12 -3.77 24.73
C LEU A 277 14.65 -3.70 26.20
N ALA A 278 14.17 -4.82 26.75
CA ALA A 278 13.63 -4.91 28.10
C ALA A 278 14.65 -5.26 29.19
N ASP A 279 15.93 -5.48 28.86
CA ASP A 279 17.00 -5.94 29.76
C ASP A 279 16.67 -7.26 30.48
N LYS A 280 16.11 -8.26 29.76
CA LYS A 280 15.77 -9.54 30.40
C LYS A 280 16.98 -10.38 30.81
N GLU A 281 18.15 -10.17 30.21
CA GLU A 281 19.37 -10.93 30.52
C GLU A 281 20.17 -10.37 31.71
N GLY A 282 19.76 -9.21 32.28
CA GLY A 282 20.41 -8.62 33.45
C GLY A 282 21.83 -8.13 33.18
N LYS A 283 22.12 -7.75 31.92
CA LYS A 283 23.44 -7.25 31.49
C LYS A 283 23.52 -5.72 31.56
N GLY A 284 22.40 -5.03 31.81
CA GLY A 284 22.37 -3.58 32.02
C GLY A 284 22.33 -2.76 30.72
N ASP A 285 21.91 -3.36 29.61
CA ASP A 285 21.87 -2.76 28.26
C ASP A 285 20.45 -2.40 27.77
N GLY A 286 19.40 -2.89 28.45
CA GLY A 286 18.01 -2.56 28.08
C GLY A 286 17.46 -1.35 28.83
N PHE A 287 16.79 -0.46 28.10
CA PHE A 287 16.30 0.83 28.61
C PHE A 287 14.76 0.97 28.58
N LEU A 288 14.01 -0.03 28.08
CA LEU A 288 12.55 0.04 27.87
C LEU A 288 11.74 -1.01 28.66
N GLY A 289 12.31 -1.63 29.68
CA GLY A 289 11.69 -2.77 30.39
C GLY A 289 10.27 -2.53 30.95
N GLU A 290 9.96 -1.32 31.41
CA GLU A 290 8.60 -0.96 31.84
C GLU A 290 7.63 -0.84 30.66
N LYS A 291 8.07 -0.22 29.56
CA LYS A 291 7.25 0.01 28.36
C LYS A 291 6.99 -1.28 27.59
N VAL A 292 7.96 -2.19 27.53
CA VAL A 292 7.80 -3.54 26.96
C VAL A 292 6.84 -4.39 27.79
N ARG A 293 6.90 -4.32 29.13
CA ARG A 293 5.92 -5.00 30.00
C ARG A 293 4.50 -4.48 29.77
N ALA A 294 4.33 -3.15 29.73
CA ALA A 294 3.04 -2.54 29.44
C ALA A 294 2.50 -2.98 28.07
N LEU A 295 3.36 -3.06 27.05
CA LEU A 295 2.97 -3.51 25.70
C LEU A 295 2.55 -4.99 25.67
N ARG A 296 3.25 -5.87 26.41
CA ARG A 296 2.91 -7.29 26.55
C ARG A 296 1.61 -7.50 27.31
N ASP A 297 1.40 -6.76 28.39
CA ASP A 297 0.17 -6.81 29.17
C ASP A 297 -1.02 -6.29 28.35
N ALA A 298 -0.85 -5.19 27.62
CA ALA A 298 -1.85 -4.68 26.68
C ALA A 298 -2.17 -5.70 25.56
N THR A 299 -1.15 -6.36 25.00
CA THR A 299 -1.33 -7.39 23.97
C THR A 299 -2.07 -8.60 24.52
N LYS A 300 -1.72 -9.06 25.74
CA LYS A 300 -2.37 -10.17 26.42
C LYS A 300 -3.82 -9.85 26.81
N ASP A 301 -4.07 -8.65 27.31
CA ASP A 301 -5.42 -8.17 27.65
C ASP A 301 -6.28 -8.01 26.39
N GLU A 302 -5.71 -7.53 25.30
CA GLU A 302 -6.40 -7.43 24.02
C GLU A 302 -6.69 -8.81 23.41
N MET A 303 -5.73 -9.73 23.41
CA MET A 303 -5.97 -11.12 23.02
C MET A 303 -7.04 -11.77 23.89
N ARG A 304 -7.03 -11.50 25.21
CA ARG A 304 -8.05 -11.97 26.14
C ARG A 304 -9.42 -11.37 25.83
N ARG A 305 -9.51 -10.06 25.58
CA ARG A 305 -10.77 -9.39 25.17
C ARG A 305 -11.30 -9.97 23.86
N ARG A 306 -10.44 -10.14 22.85
CA ARG A 306 -10.82 -10.75 21.56
C ARG A 306 -11.28 -12.20 21.72
N ALA A 307 -10.59 -13.00 22.53
CA ALA A 307 -10.99 -14.37 22.83
C ALA A 307 -12.33 -14.44 23.60
N LEU A 308 -12.57 -13.53 24.55
CA LEU A 308 -13.86 -13.42 25.26
C LEU A 308 -14.97 -12.98 24.32
N ARG A 309 -14.71 -12.04 23.41
CA ARG A 309 -15.67 -11.54 22.42
C ARG A 309 -16.03 -12.64 21.42
N LYS A 310 -15.03 -13.30 20.80
CA LYS A 310 -15.23 -14.48 19.93
C LYS A 310 -15.99 -15.58 20.65
N ARG A 311 -15.69 -15.85 21.92
CA ARG A 311 -16.44 -16.83 22.73
C ARG A 311 -17.90 -16.41 22.94
N GLN A 312 -18.17 -15.14 23.19
CA GLN A 312 -19.54 -14.62 23.34
C GLN A 312 -20.31 -14.64 22.01
N GLU A 313 -19.65 -14.30 20.90
CA GLU A 313 -20.19 -14.38 19.54
C GLU A 313 -20.51 -15.83 19.16
N LEU A 314 -19.59 -16.76 19.41
CA LEU A 314 -19.81 -18.20 19.22
C LEU A 314 -20.98 -18.72 20.06
N LEU A 315 -21.06 -18.32 21.34
CA LEU A 315 -22.17 -18.72 22.21
C LEU A 315 -23.51 -18.16 21.69
N LYS A 316 -23.53 -16.87 21.30
CA LYS A 316 -24.72 -16.23 20.73
C LYS A 316 -25.16 -16.88 19.41
N GLY A 317 -24.21 -17.17 18.52
CA GLY A 317 -24.47 -17.86 17.24
C GLY A 317 -24.99 -19.29 17.42
N LEU A 318 -24.71 -19.92 18.55
CA LEU A 318 -25.26 -21.22 18.93
C LEU A 318 -26.61 -21.14 19.68
N GLY A 319 -27.21 -19.95 19.80
CA GLY A 319 -28.46 -19.73 20.54
C GLY A 319 -28.29 -19.83 22.07
N MET A 320 -27.07 -19.63 22.57
CA MET A 320 -26.70 -19.76 23.97
C MET A 320 -26.24 -18.42 24.55
N HIS A 321 -26.73 -18.03 25.74
CA HIS A 321 -26.14 -16.93 26.49
C HIS A 321 -25.72 -17.35 27.89
N GLN A 322 -24.71 -16.65 28.41
CA GLN A 322 -24.18 -16.90 29.74
C GLN A 322 -24.92 -16.00 30.74
N GLU A 323 -25.68 -16.60 31.65
CA GLU A 323 -26.29 -15.91 32.79
C GLU A 323 -25.47 -16.16 34.06
N VAL A 324 -25.48 -15.17 34.94
CA VAL A 324 -24.93 -15.30 36.28
C VAL A 324 -26.06 -15.84 37.16
N SER A 325 -25.90 -17.07 37.63
CA SER A 325 -26.82 -17.69 38.59
C SER A 325 -26.83 -16.91 39.91
N SER A 326 -27.88 -17.07 40.69
CA SER A 326 -28.05 -16.47 42.02
C SER A 326 -26.95 -16.85 43.04
N ASP A 327 -26.15 -17.87 42.74
CA ASP A 327 -24.99 -18.33 43.52
C ASP A 327 -23.63 -17.78 43.03
N GLY A 328 -23.64 -16.88 42.03
CA GLY A 328 -22.43 -16.33 41.41
C GLY A 328 -21.77 -17.26 40.39
N GLY A 329 -22.34 -18.46 40.16
CA GLY A 329 -21.90 -19.39 39.12
C GLY A 329 -22.33 -18.92 37.73
N LYS A 330 -21.42 -18.98 36.75
CA LYS A 330 -21.76 -18.66 35.35
C LYS A 330 -22.37 -19.90 34.68
N ARG A 331 -23.64 -19.84 34.28
CA ARG A 331 -24.35 -20.94 33.60
C ARG A 331 -24.68 -20.56 32.16
N ILE A 332 -24.56 -21.53 31.25
CA ILE A 332 -24.97 -21.37 29.86
C ILE A 332 -26.45 -21.75 29.75
N VAL A 333 -27.28 -20.84 29.25
CA VAL A 333 -28.73 -20.98 29.09
C VAL A 333 -29.06 -20.95 27.60
N VAL A 334 -29.92 -21.88 27.16
CA VAL A 334 -30.42 -21.97 25.78
C VAL A 334 -31.80 -21.32 25.75
N SER A 335 -31.92 -20.14 25.13
CA SER A 335 -33.16 -19.35 25.17
C SER A 335 -34.04 -19.50 23.93
N GLN A 336 -33.52 -20.01 22.80
CA GLN A 336 -34.31 -20.27 21.59
C GLN A 336 -33.57 -21.24 20.65
N PRO A 337 -34.20 -22.28 20.09
CA PRO A 337 -33.64 -23.01 18.97
C PRO A 337 -33.93 -22.20 17.69
N ILE A 338 -33.04 -21.25 17.38
CA ILE A 338 -33.07 -20.52 16.11
C ILE A 338 -31.84 -20.97 15.32
N LEU A 339 -32.11 -21.56 14.16
CA LEU A 339 -31.16 -22.18 13.24
C LEU A 339 -30.76 -21.19 12.13
N GLU A 340 -30.44 -19.94 12.48
CA GLU A 340 -30.03 -18.88 11.56
C GLU A 340 -28.91 -18.06 12.22
N GLY A 341 -27.67 -18.21 11.73
CA GLY A 341 -26.50 -17.55 12.34
C GLY A 341 -25.13 -18.02 11.82
N PHE A 342 -25.02 -18.39 10.54
CA PHE A 342 -23.76 -18.77 9.89
C PHE A 342 -23.39 -17.79 8.75
N ASP A 343 -23.50 -16.49 9.01
CA ASP A 343 -23.12 -15.46 8.02
C ASP A 343 -21.80 -14.71 8.35
N ASP A 344 -21.04 -15.14 9.36
CA ASP A 344 -19.69 -14.60 9.63
C ASP A 344 -18.63 -15.71 9.67
N VAL A 345 -18.57 -16.53 8.62
CA VAL A 345 -17.35 -17.26 8.24
C VAL A 345 -16.74 -16.45 7.12
N GLU A 346 -15.52 -15.95 7.31
CA GLU A 346 -14.73 -15.25 6.28
C GLU A 346 -14.90 -15.97 4.94
N GLU A 347 -15.69 -15.38 4.03
CA GLU A 347 -15.72 -15.81 2.64
C GLU A 347 -14.28 -15.69 2.14
N GLU A 348 -13.71 -16.79 1.65
CA GLU A 348 -12.43 -16.74 0.95
C GLU A 348 -12.59 -15.75 -0.21
N GLY A 349 -12.04 -14.54 -0.05
CA GLY A 349 -12.09 -13.52 -1.10
C GLY A 349 -11.67 -14.10 -2.45
N ASP A 350 -12.53 -13.89 -3.44
CA ASP A 350 -12.38 -14.09 -4.89
C ASP A 350 -11.75 -15.43 -5.35
N GLY A 351 -11.94 -16.50 -4.57
CA GLY A 351 -11.36 -17.84 -4.82
C GLY A 351 -12.40 -18.93 -5.09
N LEU A 352 -12.02 -19.98 -5.81
CA LEU A 352 -12.87 -21.16 -6.03
C LEU A 352 -13.04 -21.94 -4.71
N ALA A 353 -14.25 -21.99 -4.16
CA ALA A 353 -14.55 -22.65 -2.88
C ALA A 353 -15.57 -23.78 -3.03
N CYS A 354 -15.42 -24.84 -2.23
CA CYS A 354 -16.36 -25.95 -2.20
C CYS A 354 -17.69 -25.51 -1.58
N MET A 355 -18.78 -25.71 -2.29
CA MET A 355 -20.12 -25.28 -1.88
C MET A 355 -20.69 -26.03 -0.65
N VAL A 356 -20.04 -27.11 -0.20
CA VAL A 356 -20.46 -27.89 0.97
C VAL A 356 -19.68 -27.47 2.22
N CYS A 357 -18.34 -27.45 2.16
CA CYS A 357 -17.51 -27.10 3.32
C CYS A 357 -17.05 -25.64 3.34
N ARG A 358 -17.30 -24.88 2.26
CA ARG A 358 -16.86 -23.49 2.03
C ARG A 358 -15.34 -23.28 2.01
N GLU A 359 -14.56 -24.36 2.00
CA GLU A 359 -13.10 -24.33 1.91
C GLU A 359 -12.66 -24.39 0.43
N GLY A 360 -11.71 -23.54 0.05
CA GLY A 360 -11.06 -23.57 -1.27
C GLY A 360 -9.62 -24.06 -1.19
N TYR A 361 -8.81 -23.70 -2.19
CA TYR A 361 -7.40 -24.09 -2.23
C TYR A 361 -6.53 -23.39 -1.17
N LYS A 362 -7.02 -22.34 -0.50
CA LYS A 362 -6.28 -21.71 0.61
C LYS A 362 -6.26 -22.63 1.83
N LEU A 363 -7.41 -23.20 2.17
CA LEU A 363 -7.55 -24.12 3.32
C LEU A 363 -7.21 -25.56 2.95
N ARG A 364 -7.50 -25.99 1.71
CA ARG A 364 -7.28 -27.37 1.23
C ARG A 364 -6.51 -27.40 -0.09
N PRO A 365 -5.22 -26.99 -0.10
CA PRO A 365 -4.43 -26.78 -1.31
C PRO A 365 -4.21 -28.02 -2.18
N THR A 366 -4.29 -29.21 -1.58
CA THR A 366 -4.07 -30.50 -2.25
C THR A 366 -5.35 -31.15 -2.76
N ASP A 367 -6.51 -30.65 -2.37
CA ASP A 367 -7.77 -31.34 -2.58
C ASP A 367 -8.41 -30.90 -3.89
N LEU A 368 -8.67 -31.86 -4.78
CA LEU A 368 -9.20 -31.54 -6.10
C LEU A 368 -10.64 -31.02 -6.03
N LEU A 369 -10.88 -29.87 -6.66
CA LEU A 369 -12.20 -29.30 -6.88
C LEU A 369 -12.74 -29.74 -8.25
N GLY A 370 -14.05 -29.82 -8.35
CA GLY A 370 -14.77 -30.05 -9.60
C GLY A 370 -15.97 -29.12 -9.70
N VAL A 371 -16.27 -28.68 -10.92
CA VAL A 371 -17.48 -27.90 -11.22
C VAL A 371 -18.58 -28.85 -11.64
N TYR A 372 -19.77 -28.73 -11.06
CA TYR A 372 -20.93 -29.46 -11.55
C TYR A 372 -21.23 -29.06 -12.99
N SER A 373 -21.34 -30.06 -13.86
CA SER A 373 -21.57 -29.85 -15.27
C SER A 373 -22.63 -30.82 -15.78
N TYR A 374 -23.39 -30.36 -16.76
CA TYR A 374 -24.31 -31.18 -17.53
C TYR A 374 -23.81 -31.26 -18.96
N SER A 375 -23.40 -32.46 -19.35
CA SER A 375 -22.96 -32.73 -20.71
C SER A 375 -24.02 -33.53 -21.46
N LYS A 376 -24.19 -33.22 -22.74
CA LYS A 376 -25.08 -33.95 -23.64
C LYS A 376 -24.39 -34.18 -24.97
N ARG A 377 -24.62 -35.34 -25.57
CA ARG A 377 -24.21 -35.61 -26.96
C ARG A 377 -25.19 -34.95 -27.92
N VAL A 378 -24.67 -34.17 -28.86
CA VAL A 378 -25.43 -33.45 -29.88
C VAL A 378 -24.97 -33.93 -31.25
N ASN A 379 -25.93 -34.26 -32.12
CA ASN A 379 -25.65 -34.54 -33.53
C ASN A 379 -25.74 -33.22 -34.30
N LEU A 380 -24.66 -32.79 -34.94
CA LEU A 380 -24.58 -31.56 -35.74
C LEU A 380 -25.14 -31.74 -37.17
N GLY A 381 -25.58 -32.95 -37.52
CA GLY A 381 -26.08 -33.28 -38.86
C GLY A 381 -24.96 -33.73 -39.81
N VAL A 382 -25.25 -33.73 -41.11
CA VAL A 382 -24.28 -34.10 -42.16
C VAL A 382 -23.38 -32.90 -42.43
N GLY A 383 -22.12 -32.98 -42.00
CA GLY A 383 -21.10 -31.99 -42.34
C GLY A 383 -20.76 -32.01 -43.84
N THR A 384 -20.08 -30.97 -44.31
CA THR A 384 -19.57 -30.81 -45.69
C THR A 384 -18.63 -31.93 -46.18
N SER A 385 -18.29 -32.86 -45.30
CA SER A 385 -17.34 -33.96 -45.50
C SER A 385 -18.02 -35.30 -45.74
N GLY A 386 -19.09 -35.37 -46.55
CA GLY A 386 -19.55 -36.57 -47.29
C GLY A 386 -19.77 -37.90 -46.53
N SER A 387 -19.66 -37.91 -45.20
CA SER A 387 -19.77 -39.11 -44.37
C SER A 387 -21.22 -39.32 -43.97
N ALA A 388 -21.76 -40.49 -44.30
CA ALA A 388 -23.15 -40.86 -43.99
C ALA A 388 -23.45 -40.96 -42.48
N ARG A 389 -22.42 -40.90 -41.62
CA ARG A 389 -22.55 -40.79 -40.17
C ARG A 389 -22.45 -39.32 -39.78
N GLY A 390 -23.57 -38.74 -39.33
CA GLY A 390 -23.61 -37.35 -38.86
C GLY A 390 -22.54 -37.04 -37.82
N GLU A 391 -22.01 -35.82 -37.85
CA GLU A 391 -20.98 -35.37 -36.92
C GLU A 391 -21.60 -35.22 -35.52
N CYS A 392 -20.94 -35.78 -34.50
CA CYS A 392 -21.45 -35.77 -33.14
C CYS A 392 -20.42 -35.10 -32.23
N VAL A 393 -20.90 -34.26 -31.33
CA VAL A 393 -20.09 -33.52 -30.36
C VAL A 393 -20.72 -33.63 -28.97
N TYR A 394 -19.97 -33.22 -27.95
CA TYR A 394 -20.53 -33.02 -26.62
C TYR A 394 -20.73 -31.52 -26.42
N THR A 395 -21.83 -31.15 -25.78
CA THR A 395 -22.06 -29.80 -25.27
C THR A 395 -22.14 -29.87 -23.76
N THR A 396 -21.34 -29.07 -23.08
CA THR A 396 -21.26 -29.02 -21.62
C THR A 396 -21.70 -27.66 -21.12
N VAL A 397 -22.67 -27.64 -20.21
CA VAL A 397 -23.12 -26.43 -19.52
C VAL A 397 -22.92 -26.57 -18.02
N SER A 398 -22.74 -25.46 -17.33
CA SER A 398 -22.51 -25.45 -15.88
C SER A 398 -23.16 -24.23 -15.25
N TYR A 399 -23.73 -24.42 -14.05
CA TYR A 399 -24.13 -23.32 -13.16
C TYR A 399 -22.92 -22.76 -12.38
N PHE A 400 -21.74 -23.33 -12.58
CA PHE A 400 -20.48 -22.96 -11.95
C PHE A 400 -20.40 -23.19 -10.43
N ASN A 401 -21.24 -24.08 -9.88
CA ASN A 401 -21.10 -24.54 -8.50
C ASN A 401 -19.95 -25.54 -8.36
N ILE A 402 -19.08 -25.29 -7.40
CA ILE A 402 -17.81 -26.00 -7.22
C ILE A 402 -17.89 -26.88 -5.97
N ILE A 403 -17.37 -28.10 -6.03
CA ILE A 403 -17.34 -29.02 -4.90
C ILE A 403 -16.02 -29.81 -4.90
N HIS A 404 -15.50 -30.16 -3.72
CA HIS A 404 -14.44 -31.16 -3.64
C HIS A 404 -14.95 -32.52 -4.10
N PHE A 405 -14.14 -33.27 -4.86
CA PHE A 405 -14.50 -34.65 -5.26
C PHE A 405 -14.79 -35.54 -4.03
N GLN A 406 -14.05 -35.33 -2.94
CA GLN A 406 -14.29 -36.05 -1.68
C GLN A 406 -15.64 -35.67 -1.04
N CYS A 407 -15.95 -34.39 -0.94
CA CYS A 407 -17.24 -33.92 -0.42
C CYS A 407 -18.41 -34.44 -1.27
N HIS A 408 -18.24 -34.51 -2.60
CA HIS A 408 -19.22 -35.12 -3.49
C HIS A 408 -19.42 -36.61 -3.20
N GLN A 409 -18.34 -37.36 -3.00
CA GLN A 409 -18.42 -38.80 -2.71
C GLN A 409 -19.08 -39.07 -1.35
N GLU A 410 -18.80 -38.24 -0.34
CA GLU A 410 -19.45 -38.31 0.97
C GLU A 410 -20.93 -37.94 0.89
N ALA A 411 -21.27 -36.89 0.16
CA ALA A 411 -22.64 -36.49 -0.14
C ALA A 411 -23.42 -37.62 -0.84
N LYS A 412 -22.85 -38.21 -1.88
CA LYS A 412 -23.42 -39.36 -2.59
C LYS A 412 -23.69 -40.54 -1.66
N ARG A 413 -22.75 -40.85 -0.76
CA ARG A 413 -22.89 -41.94 0.22
C ARG A 413 -24.02 -41.64 1.21
N ALA A 414 -24.10 -40.40 1.70
CA ALA A 414 -25.16 -39.96 2.60
C ALA A 414 -26.54 -39.99 1.92
N ASP A 415 -26.64 -39.51 0.69
CA ASP A 415 -27.87 -39.46 -0.11
C ASP A 415 -28.41 -40.88 -0.41
N ALA A 416 -27.52 -41.85 -0.62
CA ALA A 416 -27.88 -43.25 -0.81
C ALA A 416 -28.36 -43.94 0.49
N ALA A 417 -28.00 -43.40 1.66
CA ALA A 417 -28.37 -43.95 2.97
C ALA A 417 -29.68 -43.35 3.55
N LEU A 418 -30.31 -42.41 2.83
CA LEU A 418 -31.60 -41.83 3.23
C LEU A 418 -32.72 -42.88 3.19
N LYS A 419 -33.79 -42.64 3.96
CA LYS A 419 -35.02 -43.47 3.93
C LYS A 419 -35.56 -43.66 2.51
N ASN A 420 -35.45 -42.61 1.69
CA ASN A 420 -35.68 -42.65 0.24
C ASN A 420 -34.34 -42.40 -0.46
N PRO A 421 -33.62 -43.46 -0.90
CA PRO A 421 -32.31 -43.32 -1.53
C PRO A 421 -32.40 -42.49 -2.82
N LYS A 422 -31.50 -41.51 -2.97
CA LYS A 422 -31.38 -40.71 -4.20
C LYS A 422 -30.26 -41.25 -5.08
N LYS A 423 -30.42 -41.18 -6.40
CA LYS A 423 -29.30 -41.42 -7.31
C LYS A 423 -28.30 -40.27 -7.19
N GLU A 424 -27.02 -40.56 -7.46
CA GLU A 424 -25.90 -39.62 -7.36
C GLU A 424 -26.21 -38.24 -7.92
N TRP A 425 -26.64 -38.18 -9.19
CA TRP A 425 -26.90 -36.93 -9.89
C TRP A 425 -28.22 -36.25 -9.50
N GLU A 426 -29.21 -37.02 -9.02
CA GLU A 426 -30.44 -36.46 -8.43
C GLU A 426 -30.15 -35.79 -7.07
N GLY A 427 -29.25 -36.37 -6.27
CA GLY A 427 -28.74 -35.75 -5.05
C GLY A 427 -27.85 -34.56 -5.33
N ALA A 428 -26.98 -34.64 -6.35
CA ALA A 428 -26.07 -33.57 -6.75
C ALA A 428 -26.81 -32.29 -7.16
N MET A 429 -28.00 -32.38 -7.77
CA MET A 429 -28.83 -31.21 -8.13
C MET A 429 -29.13 -30.31 -6.93
N LEU A 430 -29.36 -30.87 -5.74
CA LEU A 430 -29.62 -30.07 -4.53
C LEU A 430 -28.46 -29.14 -4.19
N ARG A 431 -27.25 -29.61 -4.52
CA ARG A 431 -26.02 -28.86 -4.30
C ARG A 431 -25.79 -27.92 -5.48
N ASN A 432 -26.08 -28.36 -6.70
CA ASN A 432 -25.97 -27.55 -7.90
C ASN A 432 -27.13 -26.55 -8.12
N ASN A 433 -27.70 -25.94 -7.06
CA ASN A 433 -28.81 -25.00 -7.14
C ASN A 433 -30.00 -25.48 -8.00
N GLU A 434 -30.42 -26.73 -7.76
CA GLU A 434 -31.47 -27.43 -8.50
C GLU A 434 -31.23 -27.58 -10.01
N SER A 435 -30.05 -27.20 -10.50
CA SER A 435 -29.66 -27.32 -11.89
C SER A 435 -29.18 -28.73 -12.21
N LEU A 436 -29.60 -29.25 -13.36
CA LEU A 436 -29.19 -30.56 -13.85
C LEU A 436 -27.66 -30.63 -13.92
N CYS A 437 -27.11 -31.78 -13.50
CA CYS A 437 -25.70 -32.11 -13.64
C CYS A 437 -25.57 -33.63 -13.82
N ASN A 438 -24.56 -34.08 -14.57
CA ASN A 438 -24.28 -35.49 -14.79
C ASN A 438 -22.77 -35.81 -14.82
N SER A 439 -21.93 -34.82 -14.53
CA SER A 439 -20.48 -34.96 -14.45
C SER A 439 -19.88 -33.86 -13.57
N LEU A 440 -18.64 -34.08 -13.13
CA LEU A 440 -17.80 -33.05 -12.51
C LEU A 440 -16.66 -32.70 -13.47
N PHE A 441 -16.56 -31.43 -13.85
CA PHE A 441 -15.42 -30.93 -14.62
C PHE A 441 -14.26 -30.61 -13.67
N PRO A 442 -13.10 -31.27 -13.77
CA PRO A 442 -12.03 -31.13 -12.80
C PRO A 442 -11.29 -29.80 -12.93
N VAL A 443 -11.11 -29.11 -11.80
CA VAL A 443 -10.33 -27.87 -11.70
C VAL A 443 -9.01 -28.19 -11.01
N LYS A 444 -7.88 -27.78 -11.61
CA LYS A 444 -6.56 -28.03 -11.02
C LYS A 444 -6.13 -26.86 -10.13
N GLY A 445 -5.92 -27.15 -8.86
CA GLY A 445 -5.26 -26.23 -7.92
C GLY A 445 -3.74 -26.17 -8.09
N PRO A 446 -3.09 -25.16 -7.48
CA PRO A 446 -1.65 -24.96 -7.59
C PRO A 446 -0.84 -26.12 -6.99
N LEU A 447 -1.30 -26.66 -5.85
CA LEU A 447 -0.61 -27.74 -5.12
C LEU A 447 -1.25 -29.13 -5.31
N VAL A 448 -2.23 -29.25 -6.21
CA VAL A 448 -2.81 -30.56 -6.55
C VAL A 448 -1.82 -31.35 -7.42
N PRO A 449 -1.42 -32.58 -7.01
CA PRO A 449 -0.52 -33.42 -7.80
C PRO A 449 -1.07 -33.68 -9.21
N LEU A 450 -0.23 -33.52 -10.23
CA LEU A 450 -0.63 -33.67 -11.64
C LEU A 450 -1.22 -35.06 -11.93
N ALA A 451 -0.63 -36.11 -11.37
CA ALA A 451 -1.13 -37.48 -11.53
C ALA A 451 -2.55 -37.66 -10.99
N GLN A 452 -2.89 -37.00 -9.88
CA GLN A 452 -4.24 -37.00 -9.33
C GLN A 452 -5.20 -36.26 -10.25
N TYR A 453 -4.83 -35.06 -10.72
CA TYR A 453 -5.65 -34.30 -11.66
C TYR A 453 -5.95 -35.08 -12.94
N LEU A 454 -4.93 -35.70 -13.56
CA LEU A 454 -5.09 -36.47 -14.80
C LEU A 454 -6.08 -37.62 -14.65
N ARG A 455 -6.12 -38.32 -13.51
CA ARG A 455 -7.10 -39.38 -13.25
C ARG A 455 -8.54 -38.88 -13.33
N TYR A 456 -8.81 -37.69 -12.79
CA TYR A 456 -10.16 -37.12 -12.83
C TYR A 456 -10.50 -36.49 -14.18
N VAL A 457 -9.49 -36.04 -14.94
CA VAL A 457 -9.68 -35.67 -16.35
C VAL A 457 -10.08 -36.89 -17.18
N ASP A 458 -9.42 -38.04 -17.00
CA ASP A 458 -9.79 -39.26 -17.71
C ASP A 458 -11.19 -39.75 -17.30
N GLN A 459 -11.53 -39.69 -16.00
CA GLN A 459 -12.88 -39.96 -15.50
C GLN A 459 -13.95 -39.07 -16.18
N TYR A 460 -13.66 -37.77 -16.36
CA TYR A 460 -14.56 -36.85 -17.04
C TYR A 460 -14.79 -37.25 -18.51
N TRP A 461 -13.73 -37.66 -19.21
CA TRP A 461 -13.85 -38.16 -20.60
C TRP A 461 -14.60 -39.48 -20.69
N ASP A 462 -14.44 -40.37 -19.72
CA ASP A 462 -15.20 -41.63 -19.65
C ASP A 462 -16.70 -41.35 -19.46
N ASN A 463 -17.04 -40.37 -18.61
CA ASN A 463 -18.43 -39.92 -18.43
C ASN A 463 -19.02 -39.36 -19.73
N LEU A 464 -18.25 -38.57 -20.48
CA LEU A 464 -18.70 -38.08 -21.80
C LEU A 464 -18.94 -39.22 -22.77
N ASN A 465 -18.02 -40.18 -22.85
CA ASN A 465 -18.15 -41.34 -23.73
C ASN A 465 -19.35 -42.22 -23.39
N ALA A 466 -19.75 -42.27 -22.11
CA ALA A 466 -20.95 -42.97 -21.68
C ALA A 466 -22.25 -42.34 -22.22
N LEU A 467 -22.23 -41.06 -22.64
CA LEU A 467 -23.35 -40.38 -23.32
C LEU A 467 -23.46 -40.75 -24.81
N GLY A 468 -22.50 -41.53 -25.33
CA GLY A 468 -22.42 -42.02 -26.69
C GLY A 468 -21.19 -41.50 -27.44
N ARG A 469 -20.61 -42.33 -28.30
CA ARG A 469 -19.35 -42.01 -29.00
C ARG A 469 -19.46 -40.76 -29.89
N ALA A 470 -18.46 -39.88 -29.77
CA ALA A 470 -18.18 -38.76 -30.65
C ALA A 470 -16.74 -38.91 -31.21
N ASP A 471 -16.58 -38.89 -32.54
CA ASP A 471 -15.28 -39.12 -33.17
C ASP A 471 -14.48 -37.81 -33.29
N GLY A 472 -13.29 -37.74 -32.69
CA GLY A 472 -12.40 -36.58 -32.74
C GLY A 472 -11.32 -36.59 -31.66
N SER A 473 -10.36 -35.67 -31.76
CA SER A 473 -9.42 -35.42 -30.67
C SER A 473 -10.12 -34.72 -29.50
N ARG A 474 -9.63 -34.92 -28.27
CA ARG A 474 -10.15 -34.24 -27.06
C ARG A 474 -10.24 -32.71 -27.26
N LEU A 475 -9.21 -32.12 -27.87
CA LEU A 475 -9.18 -30.69 -28.18
C LEU A 475 -10.33 -30.28 -29.12
N ARG A 476 -10.53 -31.00 -30.24
CA ARG A 476 -11.63 -30.72 -31.17
C ARG A 476 -13.00 -30.82 -30.49
N LEU A 477 -13.20 -31.84 -29.66
CA LEU A 477 -14.47 -32.01 -28.95
C LEU A 477 -14.71 -30.87 -27.95
N LEU A 478 -13.68 -30.40 -27.25
CA LEU A 478 -13.78 -29.26 -26.33
C LEU A 478 -14.01 -27.92 -27.04
N THR A 479 -13.54 -27.73 -28.29
CA THR A 479 -13.75 -26.46 -28.98
C THR A 479 -15.22 -26.08 -29.19
N TYR A 480 -16.12 -27.06 -29.16
CA TYR A 480 -17.56 -26.82 -29.23
C TYR A 480 -18.15 -26.25 -27.92
N ASP A 481 -17.42 -26.35 -26.80
CA ASP A 481 -17.76 -25.73 -25.52
C ASP A 481 -17.17 -24.30 -25.39
N ILE A 482 -16.39 -23.80 -26.37
CA ILE A 482 -15.71 -22.47 -26.34
C ILE A 482 -16.62 -21.32 -26.85
N VAL A 483 -17.91 -21.57 -27.12
CA VAL A 483 -18.80 -20.57 -27.75
C VAL A 483 -19.94 -20.15 -26.80
N LEU A 484 -20.10 -18.82 -26.63
CA LEU A 484 -21.12 -18.05 -25.88
C LEU A 484 -20.70 -17.47 -24.52
N VAL A 485 -19.68 -16.60 -24.52
CA VAL A 485 -19.68 -15.39 -23.68
C VAL A 485 -19.50 -14.21 -24.64
N SER A 486 -20.60 -13.77 -25.25
CA SER A 486 -20.69 -12.55 -26.06
C SER A 486 -21.85 -11.72 -25.56
#